data_AF-A0A7V3BLA4-F1
#
_entry.id   AF-A0A7V3BLA4-F1
#
_cell.length_a   1.000
_cell.length_b   1.000
_cell.length_c   1.000
_cell.angle_alpha   90.00
_cell.angle_beta   90.00
_cell.angle_gamma   90.00
#
_symmetry.space_group_name_H-M   'P 1'
#
loop_
_entity.id
_entity.type
_entity.pdbx_description
1 polymer ?
#
loop_
_entity_poly.entity_id
_entity_poly.type
_entity_poly.pdbx_seq_one_letter_code
_entity_poly.pdbx_strand_id
1 'polypeptide(L)'
;MGQILVASPGNLQEFQQNVRAIPEGHVEFYMHEDSLDLFIPEEQAALLTRYGLEFRVIRTIDGDRVKVFYDHIPTAVADLAHREAAIRSAVLARDGIAAFCLGYNCENEVEDDLAVNGYRYLPFVHLAPQGVRTYLFKVIFTRDEAAEVMGAHFAPALVDEWVRQLPVADLTGIFGVDDSIDNTDI
;
A
#
# COMPACT_ATOMS: atom_id res chain seq x y z
N MET A 1 11.29 -3.90 -8.87
CA MET A 1 12.08 -3.21 -7.84
C MET A 1 11.74 -1.73 -7.93
N GLY A 2 11.04 -1.20 -6.94
CA GLY A 2 10.66 0.21 -6.90
C GLY A 2 10.74 0.73 -5.46
N GLN A 3 11.32 1.91 -5.29
CA GLN A 3 11.40 2.57 -3.98
C GLN A 3 10.07 3.27 -3.66
N ILE A 4 9.77 3.38 -2.37
CA ILE A 4 8.66 4.18 -1.84
C ILE A 4 9.25 5.27 -0.95
N LEU A 5 8.98 6.53 -1.27
CA LEU A 5 9.41 7.68 -0.49
C LEU A 5 8.38 7.98 0.58
N VAL A 6 8.84 8.15 1.81
CA VAL A 6 8.06 8.78 2.90
C VAL A 6 8.40 10.26 2.88
N ALA A 7 7.40 11.10 2.64
CA ALA A 7 7.59 12.53 2.46
C ALA A 7 6.55 13.35 3.20
N SER A 8 6.93 14.55 3.65
CA SER A 8 6.01 15.48 4.28
C SER A 8 5.89 16.75 3.42
N PRO A 9 4.67 17.17 3.04
CA PRO A 9 4.46 18.41 2.31
C PRO A 9 4.56 19.60 3.28
N GLY A 10 5.10 20.74 2.81
CA GLY A 10 5.14 21.96 3.63
C GLY A 10 3.75 22.50 3.96
N ASN A 11 2.81 22.37 3.03
CA ASN A 11 1.39 22.69 3.20
C ASN A 11 0.53 21.63 2.51
N LEU A 12 -0.19 20.81 3.29
CA LEU A 12 -0.99 19.71 2.76
C LEU A 12 -2.15 20.17 1.87
N GLN A 13 -2.83 21.26 2.22
CA GLN A 13 -3.99 21.74 1.48
C GLN A 13 -3.58 22.26 0.09
N GLU A 14 -2.51 23.04 0.05
CA GLU A 14 -1.93 23.55 -1.20
C GLU A 14 -1.39 22.40 -2.06
N PHE A 15 -0.67 21.46 -1.44
CA PHE A 15 -0.17 20.27 -2.13
C PHE A 15 -1.31 19.49 -2.81
N GLN A 16 -2.40 19.21 -2.09
CA GLN A 16 -3.57 18.51 -2.65
C GLN A 16 -4.25 19.28 -3.79
N GLN A 17 -4.32 20.61 -3.69
CA GLN A 17 -4.85 21.45 -4.77
C GLN A 17 -3.97 21.38 -6.02
N ASN A 18 -2.65 21.44 -5.84
CA ASN A 18 -1.68 21.38 -6.93
C ASN A 18 -1.65 20.00 -7.59
N VAL A 19 -1.78 18.91 -6.83
CA VAL A 19 -1.91 17.55 -7.39
C VAL A 19 -3.13 17.45 -8.30
N ARG A 20 -4.28 17.99 -7.89
CA ARG A 20 -5.52 17.98 -8.69
C ARG A 20 -5.44 18.80 -9.98
N ALA A 21 -4.48 19.73 -10.06
CA ALA A 21 -4.27 20.55 -11.24
C ALA A 21 -3.37 19.89 -12.30
N ILE A 22 -2.77 18.72 -12.00
CA ILE A 22 -1.93 17.99 -12.95
C ILE A 22 -2.82 17.43 -14.08
N PRO A 23 -2.62 17.86 -15.35
CA PRO A 23 -3.53 17.55 -16.45
C PRO A 23 -3.31 16.15 -17.06
N GLU A 24 -2.16 15.53 -16.81
CA GLU A 24 -1.77 14.24 -17.39
C GLU A 24 -1.18 13.32 -16.32
N GLY A 25 -1.63 12.06 -16.31
CA GLY A 25 -1.09 11.01 -15.45
C GLY A 25 -2.03 10.59 -14.32
N HIS A 26 -2.00 9.31 -13.97
CA HIS A 26 -2.58 8.80 -12.74
C HIS A 26 -1.57 9.03 -11.61
N VAL A 27 -1.81 10.07 -10.82
CA VAL A 27 -1.04 10.30 -9.59
C VAL A 27 -1.61 9.42 -8.49
N GLU A 28 -0.84 8.44 -8.05
CA GLU A 28 -1.23 7.53 -6.97
C GLU A 28 -0.16 7.51 -5.87
N PHE A 29 -0.49 8.11 -4.73
CA PHE A 29 0.26 8.03 -3.48
C PHE A 29 -0.75 8.02 -2.33
N TYR A 30 -0.30 7.61 -1.15
CA TYR A 30 -1.19 7.43 0.01
C TYR A 30 -0.65 8.22 1.19
N MET A 31 -1.55 8.70 2.03
CA MET A 31 -1.20 9.47 3.22
C MET A 31 -1.48 8.63 4.44
N HIS A 32 -0.55 8.61 5.38
CA HIS A 32 -0.77 8.00 6.68
C HIS A 32 -1.75 8.84 7.50
N GLU A 33 -2.72 8.20 8.13
CA GLU A 33 -3.82 8.90 8.81
C GLU A 33 -3.32 9.74 10.00
N ASP A 34 -2.38 9.21 10.79
CA ASP A 34 -1.86 9.91 11.98
C ASP A 34 -0.77 10.96 11.68
N SER A 35 0.31 10.58 10.99
CA SER A 35 1.44 11.49 10.78
C SER A 35 1.24 12.48 9.63
N LEU A 36 0.26 12.23 8.75
CA LEU A 36 0.06 12.94 7.49
C LEU A 36 1.25 12.82 6.51
N ASP A 37 2.15 11.87 6.75
CA ASP A 37 3.23 11.56 5.83
C ASP A 37 2.69 10.88 4.57
N LEU A 38 3.26 11.27 3.44
CA LEU A 38 2.95 10.75 2.12
C LEU A 38 3.88 9.57 1.80
N PHE A 39 3.29 8.47 1.38
CA PHE A 39 3.93 7.29 0.84
C PHE A 39 3.80 7.35 -0.67
N ILE A 40 4.89 7.72 -1.34
CA ILE A 40 4.93 8.07 -2.75
C ILE A 40 5.84 7.08 -3.50
N PRO A 41 5.33 6.31 -4.48
CA PRO A 41 6.20 5.55 -5.37
C PRO A 41 7.23 6.45 -6.07
N GLU A 42 8.46 5.97 -6.27
CA GLU A 42 9.54 6.74 -6.87
C GLU A 42 9.17 7.42 -8.21
N GLU A 43 8.49 6.68 -9.10
CA GLU A 43 8.02 7.20 -10.39
C GLU A 43 7.01 8.35 -10.22
N GLN A 44 6.16 8.27 -9.19
CA GLN A 44 5.17 9.27 -8.86
C GLN A 44 5.83 10.51 -8.23
N ALA A 45 6.84 10.32 -7.40
CA ALA A 45 7.62 11.43 -6.84
C ALA A 45 8.34 12.23 -7.93
N ALA A 46 8.90 11.55 -8.93
CA ALA A 46 9.52 12.19 -10.09
C ALA A 46 8.49 13.02 -10.89
N LEU A 47 7.28 12.48 -11.09
CA LEU A 47 6.18 13.20 -11.74
C LEU A 47 5.80 14.46 -10.95
N LEU A 48 5.57 14.34 -9.63
CA LEU A 48 5.18 15.47 -8.78
C LEU A 48 6.24 16.57 -8.78
N THR A 49 7.52 16.20 -8.70
CA THR A 49 8.65 17.14 -8.77
C THR A 49 8.70 17.86 -10.12
N ARG A 50 8.45 17.13 -11.23
CA ARG A 50 8.40 17.72 -12.58
C ARG A 50 7.29 18.78 -12.73
N TYR A 51 6.18 18.62 -12.01
CA TYR A 51 5.10 19.60 -11.94
C TYR A 51 5.32 20.69 -10.88
N GLY A 52 6.49 20.73 -10.25
CA GLY A 52 6.87 21.79 -9.30
C GLY A 52 6.23 21.65 -7.92
N LEU A 53 5.75 20.46 -7.55
CA LEU A 53 5.23 20.24 -6.20
C LEU A 53 6.38 20.04 -5.22
N GLU A 54 6.34 20.78 -4.12
CA GLU A 54 7.35 20.74 -3.07
C GLU A 54 6.94 19.79 -1.94
N PHE A 55 7.83 18.86 -1.61
CA PHE A 55 7.71 17.96 -0.46
C PHE A 55 9.11 17.58 0.03
N ARG A 56 9.24 17.36 1.34
CA ARG A 56 10.50 16.93 1.95
C ARG A 56 10.49 15.41 2.10
N VAL A 57 11.42 14.73 1.44
CA VAL A 57 11.64 13.29 1.67
C VAL A 57 12.25 13.10 3.06
N ILE A 58 11.58 12.32 3.89
CA ILE A 58 12.00 11.95 5.25
C ILE A 58 12.79 10.65 5.22
N ARG A 59 12.31 9.68 4.41
CA ARG A 59 12.86 8.34 4.34
C ARG A 59 12.59 7.71 2.98
N THR A 60 13.44 6.76 2.59
CA THR A 60 13.23 5.89 1.43
C THR A 60 13.09 4.46 1.92
N ILE A 61 12.03 3.78 1.50
CA ILE A 61 11.72 2.40 1.83
C ILE A 61 11.91 1.55 0.57
N ASP A 62 12.55 0.39 0.72
CA ASP A 62 12.54 -0.64 -0.31
C ASP A 62 11.13 -1.25 -0.40
N GLY A 63 10.42 -0.96 -1.49
CA GLY A 63 9.07 -1.44 -1.71
C GLY A 63 8.98 -2.97 -1.77
N ASP A 64 10.06 -3.70 -2.04
CA ASP A 64 10.06 -5.17 -2.04
C ASP A 64 9.96 -5.78 -0.63
N ARG A 65 10.06 -4.95 0.42
CA ARG A 65 9.72 -5.32 1.80
C ARG A 65 8.21 -5.44 2.05
N VAL A 66 7.38 -5.02 1.09
CA VAL A 66 5.93 -5.14 1.16
C VAL A 66 5.47 -6.12 0.08
N LYS A 67 4.69 -7.13 0.48
CA LYS A 67 4.16 -8.12 -0.48
C LYS A 67 2.71 -7.84 -0.85
N VAL A 68 2.38 -8.06 -2.11
CA VAL A 68 1.00 -7.99 -2.60
C VAL A 68 0.66 -9.34 -3.22
N PHE A 69 -0.38 -9.98 -2.70
CA PHE A 69 -0.84 -11.29 -3.16
C PHE A 69 -2.15 -11.12 -3.93
N TYR A 70 -2.07 -11.16 -5.27
CA TYR A 70 -3.26 -11.17 -6.14
C TYR A 70 -3.18 -12.23 -7.25
N ASP A 71 -2.06 -12.94 -7.39
CA ASP A 71 -1.82 -13.88 -8.51
C ASP A 71 -2.80 -15.06 -8.55
N HIS A 72 -3.44 -15.35 -7.41
CA HIS A 72 -4.49 -16.36 -7.32
C HIS A 72 -5.80 -15.94 -8.01
N ILE A 73 -5.95 -14.64 -8.34
CA ILE A 73 -7.06 -14.11 -9.14
C ILE A 73 -6.55 -13.96 -10.59
N PRO A 74 -7.03 -14.79 -11.55
CA PRO A 74 -6.44 -14.86 -12.88
C PRO A 74 -6.36 -13.54 -13.65
N THR A 75 -7.31 -12.62 -13.43
CA THR A 75 -7.34 -11.32 -14.13
C THR A 75 -6.58 -10.23 -13.40
N ALA A 76 -6.31 -10.38 -12.10
CA ALA A 76 -5.73 -9.30 -11.29
C ALA A 76 -4.31 -8.94 -11.72
N VAL A 77 -3.52 -9.93 -12.15
CA VAL A 77 -2.15 -9.70 -12.62
C VAL A 77 -2.11 -8.70 -13.77
N ALA A 78 -2.95 -8.90 -14.79
CA ALA A 78 -3.01 -7.99 -15.93
C ALA A 78 -3.64 -6.64 -15.56
N ASP A 79 -4.70 -6.66 -14.76
CA ASP A 79 -5.46 -5.46 -14.42
C ASP A 79 -4.71 -4.53 -13.44
N LEU A 80 -3.82 -5.08 -12.59
CA LEU A 80 -3.22 -4.35 -11.46
C LEU A 80 -1.69 -4.25 -11.49
N ALA A 81 -0.97 -4.90 -12.42
CA ALA A 81 0.50 -4.85 -12.47
C ALA A 81 1.06 -3.40 -12.46
N HIS A 82 0.39 -2.48 -13.17
CA HIS A 82 0.79 -1.07 -13.21
C HIS A 82 0.55 -0.30 -11.89
N ARG A 83 -0.23 -0.87 -10.97
CA ARG A 83 -0.60 -0.26 -9.68
C ARG A 83 0.11 -0.90 -8.50
N GLU A 84 0.93 -1.93 -8.70
CA GLU A 84 1.53 -2.68 -7.59
C GLU A 84 2.32 -1.79 -6.63
N ALA A 85 3.09 -0.82 -7.14
CA ALA A 85 3.81 0.16 -6.32
C ALA A 85 2.87 1.09 -5.51
N ALA A 86 1.74 1.46 -6.10
CA ALA A 86 0.70 2.24 -5.42
C ALA A 86 0.02 1.41 -4.32
N ILE A 87 -0.30 0.13 -4.58
CA ILE A 87 -0.84 -0.80 -3.58
C ILE A 87 0.13 -0.93 -2.40
N ARG A 88 1.42 -1.13 -2.66
CA ARG A 88 2.44 -1.18 -1.60
C ARG A 88 2.52 0.12 -0.80
N SER A 89 2.39 1.27 -1.47
CA SER A 89 2.35 2.57 -0.79
C SER A 89 1.11 2.71 0.11
N ALA A 90 -0.05 2.21 -0.34
CA ALA A 90 -1.28 2.19 0.44
C ALA A 90 -1.19 1.28 1.67
N VAL A 91 -0.51 0.15 1.53
CA VAL A 91 -0.23 -0.79 2.63
C VAL A 91 0.65 -0.12 3.68
N LEU A 92 1.73 0.55 3.27
CA LEU A 92 2.63 1.25 4.19
C LEU A 92 1.97 2.45 4.88
N ALA A 93 1.12 3.20 4.18
CA ALA A 93 0.35 4.29 4.77
C ALA A 93 -0.65 3.81 5.84
N ARG A 94 -0.84 2.51 5.98
CA ARG A 94 -1.67 1.86 6.99
C ARG A 94 -0.87 0.92 7.88
N ASP A 95 0.44 1.10 7.98
CA ASP A 95 1.30 0.28 8.85
C ASP A 95 1.28 -1.22 8.54
N GLY A 96 0.90 -1.59 7.32
CA GLY A 96 0.87 -2.97 6.87
C GLY A 96 2.22 -3.44 6.31
N ILE A 97 2.39 -4.75 6.29
CA ILE A 97 3.54 -5.43 5.68
C ILE A 97 3.18 -6.16 4.37
N ALA A 98 1.90 -6.39 4.15
CA ALA A 98 1.39 -7.00 2.94
C ALA A 98 -0.07 -6.63 2.66
N ALA A 99 -0.51 -6.92 1.44
CA ALA A 99 -1.91 -6.90 1.04
C ALA A 99 -2.28 -8.24 0.39
N PHE A 100 -3.44 -8.77 0.75
CA PHE A 100 -4.02 -9.97 0.15
C PHE A 100 -5.31 -9.61 -0.60
N CYS A 101 -5.37 -9.88 -1.90
CA CYS A 101 -6.57 -9.61 -2.70
C CYS A 101 -7.64 -10.65 -2.38
N LEU A 102 -8.82 -10.22 -1.95
CA LEU A 102 -9.94 -11.13 -1.66
C LEU A 102 -10.71 -11.50 -2.92
N GLY A 103 -10.73 -10.61 -3.91
CA GLY A 103 -11.58 -10.73 -5.08
C GLY A 103 -11.83 -9.39 -5.75
N TYR A 104 -12.70 -9.40 -6.76
CA TYR A 104 -13.27 -8.18 -7.33
C TYR A 104 -14.78 -8.15 -7.09
N ASN A 105 -15.32 -6.97 -6.75
CA ASN A 105 -16.75 -6.74 -6.46
C ASN A 105 -17.29 -7.65 -5.34
N CYS A 106 -16.48 -7.92 -4.32
CA CYS A 106 -16.77 -8.84 -3.21
C CYS A 106 -17.09 -8.13 -1.89
N GLU A 107 -17.35 -6.81 -1.91
CA GLU A 107 -17.59 -6.02 -0.70
C GLU A 107 -18.76 -6.56 0.14
N ASN A 108 -19.79 -7.10 -0.52
CA ASN A 108 -20.94 -7.73 0.16
C ASN A 108 -20.57 -9.01 0.91
N GLU A 109 -19.50 -9.71 0.52
CA GLU A 109 -19.06 -10.96 1.16
C GLU A 109 -18.36 -10.70 2.49
N VAL A 110 -17.91 -9.47 2.71
CA VAL A 110 -17.18 -9.03 3.90
C VAL A 110 -17.80 -7.77 4.54
N GLU A 111 -19.08 -7.50 4.27
CA GLU A 111 -19.77 -6.27 4.68
C GLU A 111 -19.67 -6.01 6.19
N ASP A 112 -19.94 -7.03 7.00
CA ASP A 112 -19.87 -6.93 8.48
C ASP A 112 -18.44 -6.59 8.96
N ASP A 113 -17.41 -7.22 8.38
CA ASP A 113 -16.02 -6.93 8.76
C ASP A 113 -15.57 -5.57 8.22
N LEU A 114 -16.03 -5.16 7.03
CA LEU A 114 -15.78 -3.83 6.48
C LEU A 114 -16.37 -2.72 7.36
N ALA A 115 -17.57 -2.94 7.91
CA ALA A 115 -18.24 -1.94 8.76
C ALA A 115 -17.47 -1.66 10.06
N VAL A 116 -16.76 -2.66 10.58
CA VAL A 116 -16.02 -2.56 11.85
C VAL A 116 -14.52 -2.28 11.62
N ASN A 117 -13.94 -2.91 10.60
CA ASN A 117 -12.50 -2.96 10.35
C ASN A 117 -12.11 -2.38 8.99
N GLY A 118 -12.90 -1.45 8.43
CA GLY A 118 -12.70 -0.89 7.10
C GLY A 118 -11.30 -0.29 6.84
N TYR A 119 -10.60 0.17 7.87
CA TYR A 119 -9.19 0.62 7.76
C TYR A 119 -8.24 -0.48 7.25
N ARG A 120 -8.60 -1.76 7.44
CA ARG A 120 -7.84 -2.92 6.95
C ARG A 120 -8.13 -3.24 5.49
N TYR A 121 -9.01 -2.50 4.83
CA TYR A 121 -9.48 -2.83 3.49
C TYR A 121 -9.16 -1.74 2.46
N LEU A 122 -8.50 -2.14 1.38
CA LEU A 122 -8.00 -1.28 0.32
C LEU A 122 -8.75 -1.56 -0.99
N PRO A 123 -9.69 -0.69 -1.42
CA PRO A 123 -10.36 -0.84 -2.69
C PRO A 123 -9.53 -0.25 -3.84
N PHE A 124 -9.33 -1.04 -4.90
CA PHE A 124 -8.62 -0.65 -6.13
C PHE A 124 -9.55 -0.82 -7.33
N VAL A 125 -10.06 0.31 -7.83
CA VAL A 125 -10.97 0.33 -8.99
C VAL A 125 -10.18 0.23 -10.31
N HIS A 126 -10.59 -0.67 -11.19
CA HIS A 126 -10.05 -0.86 -12.53
C HIS A 126 -11.20 -0.83 -13.55
N LEU A 127 -11.03 -0.06 -14.64
CA LEU A 127 -11.99 -0.02 -15.74
C LEU A 127 -11.62 -1.07 -16.80
N ALA A 128 -12.25 -2.23 -16.73
CA ALA A 128 -12.10 -3.29 -17.72
C ALA A 128 -13.05 -3.07 -18.92
N PRO A 129 -12.79 -3.67 -20.10
CA PRO A 129 -13.69 -3.58 -21.26
C PRO A 129 -15.16 -3.95 -20.98
N GLN A 130 -15.37 -4.86 -20.04
CA GLN A 130 -16.65 -5.41 -19.59
C GLN A 130 -17.30 -4.61 -18.45
N GLY A 131 -16.65 -3.54 -17.98
CA GLY A 131 -17.15 -2.67 -16.92
C GLY A 131 -16.16 -2.44 -15.78
N VAL A 132 -16.65 -1.78 -14.75
CA VAL A 132 -15.87 -1.45 -13.55
C VAL A 132 -15.66 -2.69 -12.67
N ARG A 133 -14.41 -2.94 -12.28
CA ARG A 133 -14.01 -3.95 -11.30
C ARG A 133 -13.39 -3.26 -10.10
N THR A 134 -13.89 -3.51 -8.90
CA THR A 134 -13.26 -3.06 -7.66
C THR A 134 -12.55 -4.23 -7.02
N TYR A 135 -11.23 -4.26 -7.10
CA TYR A 135 -10.43 -5.25 -6.40
C TYR A 135 -10.32 -4.87 -4.93
N LEU A 136 -10.68 -5.77 -4.03
CA LEU A 136 -10.63 -5.52 -2.60
C LEU A 136 -9.44 -6.24 -1.99
N PHE A 137 -8.56 -5.49 -1.35
CA PHE A 137 -7.40 -6.03 -0.66
C PHE A 137 -7.56 -5.92 0.86
N LYS A 138 -7.22 -6.99 1.58
CA LYS A 138 -7.07 -6.97 3.03
C LYS A 138 -5.60 -6.72 3.38
N VAL A 139 -5.36 -5.70 4.19
CA VAL A 139 -4.04 -5.34 4.73
C VAL A 139 -3.67 -6.34 5.82
N ILE A 140 -2.41 -6.78 5.78
CA ILE A 140 -1.79 -7.70 6.73
C ILE A 140 -0.71 -6.93 7.48
N PHE A 141 -0.75 -6.94 8.80
CA PHE A 141 0.16 -6.21 9.68
C PHE A 141 1.29 -7.08 10.21
N THR A 142 1.03 -8.39 10.37
CA THR A 142 2.03 -9.35 10.84
C THR A 142 2.03 -10.64 10.03
N ARG A 143 3.16 -11.37 10.06
CA ARG A 143 3.28 -12.68 9.42
C ARG A 143 2.32 -13.70 10.03
N ASP A 144 2.11 -13.66 11.34
CA ASP A 144 1.21 -14.59 12.03
C ASP A 144 -0.24 -14.37 11.58
N GLU A 145 -0.65 -13.11 11.49
CA GLU A 145 -1.96 -12.73 10.94
C GLU A 145 -2.14 -13.15 9.47
N ALA A 146 -1.07 -13.14 8.68
CA ALA A 146 -1.13 -13.54 7.28
C ALA A 146 -1.68 -14.97 7.10
N ALA A 147 -1.28 -15.89 7.99
CA ALA A 147 -1.75 -17.27 7.98
C ALA A 147 -3.25 -17.36 8.29
N GLU A 148 -3.75 -16.55 9.22
CA GLU A 148 -5.18 -16.50 9.57
C GLU A 148 -6.01 -15.93 8.41
N VAL A 149 -5.57 -14.79 7.85
CA VAL A 149 -6.26 -14.11 6.76
C VAL A 149 -6.33 -15.01 5.52
N MET A 150 -5.20 -15.59 5.09
CA MET A 150 -5.16 -16.42 3.88
C MET A 150 -5.77 -17.80 4.11
N GLY A 151 -5.65 -18.35 5.32
CA GLY A 151 -6.20 -19.65 5.73
C GLY A 151 -7.72 -19.73 5.68
N ALA A 152 -8.42 -18.59 5.78
CA ALA A 152 -9.87 -18.54 5.59
C ALA A 152 -10.31 -18.87 4.15
N HIS A 153 -9.38 -18.76 3.17
CA HIS A 153 -9.70 -18.85 1.75
C HIS A 153 -8.97 -19.98 1.01
N PHE A 154 -7.82 -20.45 1.52
CA PHE A 154 -6.94 -21.38 0.81
C PHE A 154 -6.49 -22.58 1.66
N ALA A 155 -6.04 -23.63 0.98
CA ALA A 155 -5.51 -24.82 1.63
C ALA A 155 -4.21 -24.52 2.39
N PRO A 156 -3.96 -25.16 3.56
CA PRO A 156 -2.82 -24.83 4.42
C PRO A 156 -1.45 -24.87 3.73
N ALA A 157 -1.22 -25.82 2.82
CA ALA A 157 0.07 -25.94 2.13
C ALA A 157 0.40 -24.72 1.24
N LEU A 158 -0.62 -24.12 0.62
CA LEU A 158 -0.46 -22.92 -0.21
C LEU A 158 -0.29 -21.67 0.66
N VAL A 159 -1.03 -21.61 1.78
CA VAL A 159 -0.89 -20.53 2.77
C VAL A 159 0.52 -20.52 3.34
N ASP A 160 1.04 -21.68 3.75
CA ASP A 160 2.41 -21.82 4.24
C ASP A 160 3.45 -21.34 3.22
N GLU A 161 3.22 -21.63 1.92
CA GLU A 161 4.08 -21.15 0.84
C GLU A 161 4.06 -19.62 0.75
N TRP A 162 2.89 -18.99 0.71
CA TRP A 162 2.75 -17.53 0.61
C TRP A 162 3.26 -16.80 1.85
N VAL A 163 2.98 -17.32 3.05
CA VAL A 163 3.47 -16.75 4.31
C VAL A 163 5.00 -16.76 4.37
N ARG A 164 5.65 -17.81 3.84
CA ARG A 164 7.13 -17.86 3.74
C ARG A 164 7.71 -16.84 2.77
N GLN A 165 6.93 -16.30 1.84
CA GLN A 165 7.36 -15.24 0.93
C GLN A 165 7.36 -13.85 1.58
N LEU A 166 6.77 -13.70 2.77
CA LEU A 166 6.77 -12.43 3.51
C LEU A 166 8.18 -12.06 3.99
N PRO A 167 8.75 -10.95 3.49
CA PRO A 167 10.15 -10.57 3.74
C PRO A 167 10.40 -10.14 5.18
N VAL A 168 9.35 -9.70 5.88
CA VAL A 168 9.39 -9.20 7.25
C VAL A 168 8.33 -9.92 8.10
N ALA A 169 8.51 -9.90 9.42
CA ALA A 169 7.52 -10.43 10.35
C ALA A 169 6.46 -9.38 10.74
N ASP A 170 6.86 -8.11 10.79
CA ASP A 170 6.06 -6.97 11.21
C ASP A 170 6.68 -5.66 10.65
N LEU A 171 6.05 -4.53 10.99
CA LEU A 171 6.42 -3.21 10.52
C LEU A 171 7.86 -2.79 10.92
N THR A 172 8.38 -3.28 12.05
CA THR A 172 9.76 -2.98 12.48
C THR A 172 10.78 -3.54 11.51
N GLY A 173 10.46 -4.62 10.79
CA GLY A 173 11.29 -5.14 9.70
C GLY A 173 11.33 -4.22 8.48
N ILE A 174 10.37 -3.31 8.33
CA ILE A 174 10.29 -2.35 7.22
C ILE A 174 11.02 -1.07 7.58
N PHE A 175 10.62 -0.43 8.69
CA PHE A 175 11.17 0.86 9.12
C PHE A 175 12.45 0.70 9.96
N GLY A 176 12.78 -0.50 10.43
CA GLY A 176 13.83 -0.68 11.42
C GLY A 176 13.35 -0.30 12.82
N VAL A 177 14.18 -0.61 13.81
CA VAL A 177 14.13 0.07 15.10
C VAL A 177 14.70 1.46 14.83
N ASP A 178 13.93 2.52 15.08
CA ASP A 178 14.55 3.82 15.28
C ASP A 178 15.42 3.67 16.53
N ASP A 179 16.69 3.29 16.35
CA ASP A 179 17.72 3.49 17.35
C ASP A 179 17.68 4.99 17.63
N SER A 180 16.99 5.32 18.72
CA SER A 180 16.64 6.66 19.12
C SER A 180 17.78 7.63 18.83
N ILE A 181 17.42 8.74 18.19
CA ILE A 181 18.14 10.01 18.29
C ILE A 181 18.70 10.09 19.70
N ASP A 182 20.02 9.95 19.81
CA ASP A 182 20.75 10.18 21.03
C ASP A 182 20.56 11.68 21.30
N ASN A 183 19.52 12.02 22.07
CA ASN A 183 19.35 13.32 22.70
C ASN A 183 20.39 13.41 23.83
N THR A 184 21.67 13.36 23.44
CA THR A 184 22.79 13.76 24.26
C THR A 184 23.96 14.10 23.34
N ASP A 185 24.32 15.38 23.37
CA ASP A 185 25.58 16.01 22.94
C ASP A 185 25.61 16.78 21.60
N ILE A 186 25.43 18.10 21.79
CA ILE A 186 25.94 19.31 21.09
C ILE A 186 24.96 20.06 20.18
#